data_AF-A0A927RMF5-F1
#
_entry.id   AF-A0A927RMF5-F1
#
_cell.length_a   1.000
_cell.length_b   1.000
_cell.length_c   1.000
_cell.angle_alpha   90.00
_cell.angle_beta   90.00
_cell.angle_gamma   90.00
#
_symmetry.space_group_name_H-M   'P 1'
#
loop_
_entity.id
_entity.type
_entity.pdbx_description
1 polymer ?
#
loop_
_entity_poly.entity_id
_entity_poly.type
_entity_poly.pdbx_seq_one_letter_code
_entity_poly.pdbx_strand_id
1 'polypeptide(L)'
;MGALVWIWNWQIQCCGTPFTVGSEVTWTVTEPDAESLSPILGETRAAGVTYEEEHHGSEAAVIGSVHGTVRSIQAVHCQLASVPNTDPQILAAVPGSAVSVHVTHADGWDTGGTIEDFCGYVVDLEQLDFRPVESG
;
A
#
# COMPACT_ATOMS: atom_id res chain seq x y z
N MET A 1 -11.82 -15.19 6.12
CA MET A 1 -11.87 -14.25 4.99
C MET A 1 -10.50 -13.58 4.90
N GLY A 2 -10.13 -13.02 3.75
CA GLY A 2 -8.85 -12.31 3.57
C GLY A 2 -9.09 -10.85 3.19
N ALA A 3 -8.02 -10.07 3.12
CA ALA A 3 -8.06 -8.67 2.68
C ALA A 3 -6.83 -8.33 1.84
N LEU A 4 -7.02 -7.42 0.88
CA LEU A 4 -5.92 -6.78 0.17
C LEU A 4 -5.62 -5.44 0.84
N VAL A 5 -4.41 -5.28 1.34
CA VAL A 5 -3.96 -4.06 2.00
C VAL A 5 -2.94 -3.36 1.11
N TRP A 6 -3.15 -2.08 0.84
CA TRP A 6 -2.14 -1.20 0.23
C TRP A 6 -1.28 -0.56 1.30
N ILE A 7 0.04 -0.59 1.11
CA ILE A 7 1.01 0.05 1.99
C ILE A 7 1.93 0.90 1.13
N TRP A 8 1.93 2.20 1.33
CA TRP A 8 2.89 3.07 0.63
C TRP A 8 4.33 2.78 1.06
N ASN A 9 5.28 2.97 0.15
CA ASN A 9 6.70 2.79 0.44
C ASN A 9 7.16 3.59 1.68
N TRP A 10 6.74 4.84 1.79
CA TRP A 10 7.17 5.80 2.81
C TRP A 10 6.65 5.43 4.20
N GLN A 11 5.52 4.73 4.31
CA GLN A 11 5.00 4.20 5.57
C GLN A 11 6.05 3.28 6.22
N ILE A 12 6.64 2.37 5.43
CA ILE A 12 7.69 1.46 5.92
C ILE A 12 9.03 2.17 6.08
N GLN A 13 9.42 3.04 5.15
CA GLN A 13 10.72 3.73 5.20
C GLN A 13 10.87 4.66 6.40
N CYS A 14 9.76 5.25 6.89
CA CYS A 14 9.79 6.18 8.01
C CYS A 14 9.85 5.46 9.36
N CYS A 15 8.87 4.61 9.64
CA CYS A 15 8.72 3.95 10.94
C CYS A 15 7.95 2.63 10.91
N GLY A 16 7.46 2.19 9.75
CA GLY A 16 6.80 0.91 9.62
C GLY A 16 7.76 -0.26 9.91
N THR A 17 7.16 -1.39 10.32
CA THR A 17 7.92 -2.59 10.65
C THR A 17 8.06 -3.48 9.42
N PRO A 18 9.28 -3.89 9.03
CA PRO A 18 9.46 -4.86 7.96
C PRO A 18 8.73 -6.17 8.24
N PHE A 19 8.21 -6.82 7.20
CA PHE A 19 7.48 -8.08 7.32
C PHE A 19 7.84 -9.06 6.21
N THR A 20 7.44 -10.31 6.38
CA THR A 20 7.67 -11.39 5.41
C THR A 20 6.39 -12.17 5.17
N VAL A 21 6.36 -12.92 4.07
CA VAL A 21 5.33 -13.94 3.87
C VAL A 21 5.34 -14.93 5.04
N GLY A 22 4.17 -15.19 5.62
CA GLY A 22 3.95 -16.03 6.79
C GLY A 22 3.99 -15.29 8.14
N SER A 23 4.37 -14.01 8.17
CA SER A 23 4.34 -13.22 9.41
C SER A 23 2.90 -12.85 9.81
N GLU A 24 2.62 -12.82 11.11
CA GLU A 24 1.44 -12.17 11.66
C GLU A 24 1.69 -10.66 11.76
N VAL A 25 0.73 -9.87 11.33
CA VAL A 25 0.79 -8.40 11.32
C VAL A 25 -0.46 -7.82 11.96
N THR A 26 -0.31 -6.63 12.51
CA THR A 26 -1.43 -5.80 12.95
C THR A 26 -1.22 -4.40 12.39
N TRP A 27 -2.19 -3.91 11.63
CA TRP A 27 -2.13 -2.63 10.95
C TRP A 27 -3.35 -1.79 11.28
N THR A 28 -3.12 -0.52 11.57
CA THR A 28 -4.17 0.50 11.57
C THR A 28 -4.52 0.80 10.11
N VAL A 29 -5.81 0.92 9.81
CA VAL A 29 -6.28 1.04 8.42
C VAL A 29 -7.32 2.14 8.24
N THR A 30 -7.36 2.67 7.02
CA THR A 30 -8.39 3.58 6.49
C THR A 30 -9.17 2.90 5.37
N GLU A 31 -10.22 3.58 4.88
CA GLU A 31 -10.76 3.26 3.57
C GLU A 31 -9.72 3.55 2.48
N PRO A 32 -9.64 2.73 1.41
CA PRO A 32 -8.71 2.97 0.31
C PRO A 32 -9.16 4.15 -0.54
N ASP A 33 -8.22 5.03 -0.91
CA ASP A 33 -8.48 6.08 -1.90
C ASP A 33 -8.31 5.54 -3.32
N ALA A 34 -9.40 5.02 -3.89
CA ALA A 34 -9.38 4.44 -5.24
C ALA A 34 -8.95 5.44 -6.33
N GLU A 35 -9.21 6.74 -6.17
CA GLU A 35 -8.79 7.76 -7.15
C GLU A 35 -7.27 7.93 -7.12
N SER A 36 -6.68 7.97 -5.92
CA SER A 36 -5.22 8.04 -5.75
C SER A 36 -4.52 6.74 -6.14
N LEU A 37 -5.16 5.58 -5.93
CA LEU A 37 -4.57 4.27 -6.24
C LEU A 37 -4.71 3.86 -7.70
N SER A 38 -5.74 4.30 -8.43
CA SER A 38 -5.98 3.88 -9.82
C SER A 38 -4.82 4.17 -10.79
N PRO A 39 -4.13 5.34 -10.73
CA PRO A 39 -2.94 5.59 -11.55
C PRO A 39 -1.77 4.63 -11.28
N ILE A 40 -1.71 4.03 -10.08
CA ILE A 40 -0.61 3.17 -9.61
C ILE A 40 -0.95 1.69 -9.76
N LEU A 41 -2.18 1.28 -9.49
CA LEU A 41 -2.60 -0.13 -9.50
C LEU A 41 -3.41 -0.51 -10.73
N GLY A 42 -3.91 0.49 -11.47
CA GLY A 42 -4.99 0.32 -12.44
C GLY A 42 -6.35 0.19 -11.76
N GLU A 43 -7.41 0.59 -12.45
CA GLU A 43 -8.77 0.70 -11.90
C GLU A 43 -9.26 -0.59 -11.22
N THR A 44 -9.12 -1.74 -11.91
CA THR A 44 -9.63 -3.02 -11.42
C THR A 44 -8.95 -3.44 -10.11
N ARG A 45 -7.65 -3.21 -9.99
CA ARG A 45 -6.90 -3.62 -8.80
C ARG A 45 -7.08 -2.62 -7.67
N ALA A 46 -7.10 -1.32 -7.96
CA ALA A 46 -7.43 -0.28 -6.98
C ALA A 46 -8.80 -0.54 -6.33
N ALA A 47 -9.82 -0.88 -7.12
CA ALA A 47 -11.15 -1.23 -6.62
C ALA A 47 -11.20 -2.53 -5.78
N GLY A 48 -10.19 -3.39 -5.90
CA GLY A 48 -10.06 -4.62 -5.12
C GLY A 48 -9.30 -4.44 -3.79
N VAL A 49 -8.63 -3.31 -3.60
CA VAL A 49 -7.98 -2.99 -2.32
C VAL A 49 -9.07 -2.87 -1.26
N THR A 50 -8.88 -3.60 -0.16
CA THR A 50 -9.83 -3.62 0.95
C THR A 50 -9.53 -2.50 1.94
N TYR A 51 -8.25 -2.26 2.18
CA TYR A 51 -7.76 -1.29 3.17
C TYR A 51 -6.48 -0.62 2.69
N GLU A 52 -6.26 0.59 3.18
CA GLU A 52 -4.98 1.27 3.11
C GLU A 52 -4.39 1.34 4.52
N GLU A 53 -3.10 0.99 4.66
CA GLU A 53 -2.41 1.06 5.95
C GLU A 53 -2.06 2.51 6.29
N GLU A 54 -2.28 2.87 7.55
CA GLU A 54 -1.99 4.19 8.08
C GLU A 54 -1.17 4.08 9.35
N HIS A 55 0.08 4.53 9.29
CA HIS A 55 1.01 4.52 10.42
C HIS A 55 1.16 5.88 11.11
N HIS A 56 0.85 6.98 10.44
CA HIS A 56 1.12 8.35 10.87
C HIS A 56 -0.04 9.04 11.59
N GLY A 57 -1.13 8.32 11.80
CA GLY A 57 -2.20 8.76 12.70
C GLY A 57 -2.93 10.00 12.19
N SER A 58 -3.26 10.05 10.88
CA SER A 58 -4.33 10.93 10.42
C SER A 58 -5.67 10.41 10.99
N GLU A 59 -5.92 10.66 12.28
CA GLU A 59 -7.03 10.08 13.07
C GLU A 59 -8.41 10.30 12.42
N ALA A 60 -8.55 11.34 11.59
CA ALA A 60 -9.81 11.67 10.93
C ALA A 60 -10.27 10.63 9.87
N ALA A 61 -9.40 9.70 9.44
CA ALA A 61 -9.72 8.71 8.40
C ALA A 61 -9.59 7.25 8.87
N VAL A 62 -9.12 7.00 10.09
CA VAL A 62 -8.92 5.64 10.61
C VAL A 62 -10.27 4.97 10.86
N ILE A 63 -10.48 3.80 10.26
CA ILE A 63 -11.71 3.01 10.40
C ILE A 63 -11.54 1.83 11.36
N GLY A 64 -10.31 1.42 11.65
CA GLY A 64 -10.03 0.36 12.62
C GLY A 64 -8.61 -0.19 12.49
N SER A 65 -8.44 -1.41 12.99
CA SER A 65 -7.22 -2.20 12.82
C SER A 65 -7.55 -3.57 12.24
N VAL A 66 -6.65 -4.08 11.39
CA VAL A 66 -6.67 -5.45 10.89
C VAL A 66 -5.53 -6.23 11.50
N HIS A 67 -5.81 -7.47 11.87
CA HIS A 67 -4.82 -8.47 12.25
C HIS A 67 -4.94 -9.67 11.31
N GLY A 68 -3.82 -10.23 10.87
CA GLY A 68 -3.83 -11.39 9.98
C GLY A 68 -2.44 -11.89 9.63
N THR A 69 -2.38 -12.97 8.85
CA THR A 69 -1.14 -13.57 8.37
C THR A 69 -0.87 -13.16 6.93
N VAL A 70 0.35 -12.72 6.63
CA VAL A 70 0.77 -12.32 5.28
C VAL A 70 0.83 -13.56 4.37
N ARG A 71 -0.06 -13.65 3.39
CA ARG A 71 -0.05 -14.74 2.39
C ARG A 71 0.85 -14.42 1.21
N SER A 72 0.80 -13.20 0.69
CA SER A 72 1.63 -12.78 -0.43
C SER A 72 1.95 -11.30 -0.38
N ILE A 73 3.10 -10.93 -0.94
CA ILE A 73 3.55 -9.54 -1.05
C ILE A 73 3.88 -9.27 -2.52
N GLN A 74 3.39 -8.17 -3.03
CA GLN A 74 3.74 -7.65 -4.35
C GLN A 74 4.30 -6.24 -4.18
N ALA A 75 5.59 -6.05 -4.50
CA ALA A 75 6.18 -4.73 -4.65
C ALA A 75 5.66 -4.11 -5.95
N VAL A 76 5.20 -2.87 -5.88
CA VAL A 76 4.64 -2.11 -7.00
C VAL A 76 5.59 -0.97 -7.33
N HIS A 77 5.98 -0.91 -8.60
CA HIS A 77 6.80 0.15 -9.16
C HIS A 77 6.01 0.87 -10.24
N CYS A 78 6.20 2.18 -10.37
CA CYS A 78 5.48 2.99 -11.33
C CYS A 78 6.40 4.11 -11.87
N GLN A 79 6.18 4.54 -13.10
CA GLN A 79 6.89 5.71 -13.62
C GLN A 79 6.27 6.96 -13.03
N LEU A 80 7.10 7.84 -12.50
CA LEU A 80 6.67 9.15 -12.00
C LEU A 80 7.02 10.23 -13.03
N ALA A 81 6.08 11.14 -13.29
CA ALA A 81 6.28 12.28 -14.19
C ALA A 81 5.77 13.57 -13.56
N SER A 82 6.41 14.70 -13.89
CA SER A 82 5.95 16.01 -13.44
C SER A 82 4.55 16.31 -13.94
N VAL A 83 3.72 16.87 -13.06
CA VAL A 83 2.37 17.28 -13.42
C VAL A 83 2.41 18.63 -14.16
N PRO A 84 1.77 18.78 -15.33
CA PRO A 84 1.74 20.05 -16.04
C PRO A 84 1.11 21.17 -15.21
N ASN A 85 1.71 22.36 -15.25
CA ASN A 85 1.25 23.57 -14.54
C ASN A 85 1.25 23.46 -13.00
N THR A 86 2.01 22.54 -12.42
CA THR A 86 2.26 22.49 -10.97
C THR A 86 3.73 22.74 -10.67
N ASP A 87 4.10 22.74 -9.39
CA ASP A 87 5.51 22.69 -8.99
C ASP A 87 6.18 21.47 -9.64
N PRO A 88 7.35 21.60 -10.29
CA PRO A 88 8.07 20.50 -10.91
C PRO A 88 8.52 19.40 -9.94
N GLN A 89 8.55 19.68 -8.63
CA GLN A 89 8.80 18.69 -7.58
C GLN A 89 7.57 17.81 -7.30
N ILE A 90 6.38 18.19 -7.78
CA ILE A 90 5.18 17.38 -7.69
C ILE A 90 5.17 16.41 -8.87
N LEU A 91 5.34 15.13 -8.53
CA LEU A 91 5.28 14.03 -9.48
C LEU A 91 3.97 13.26 -9.30
N ALA A 92 3.44 12.73 -10.39
CA ALA A 92 2.31 11.79 -10.39
C ALA A 92 2.68 10.52 -11.14
N ALA A 93 2.04 9.41 -10.76
CA ALA A 93 2.18 8.14 -11.47
C ALA A 93 1.64 8.27 -12.90
N VAL A 94 2.44 7.80 -13.87
CA VAL A 94 2.03 7.70 -15.27
C VAL A 94 1.05 6.53 -15.39
N PRO A 95 -0.21 6.75 -15.79
CA PRO A 95 -1.20 5.69 -15.87
C PRO A 95 -0.75 4.54 -16.78
N GLY A 96 -0.90 3.30 -16.31
CA GLY A 96 -0.54 2.09 -17.05
C GLY A 96 0.97 1.76 -17.07
N SER A 97 1.81 2.56 -16.40
CA SER A 97 3.24 2.27 -16.26
C SER A 97 3.57 1.25 -15.17
N ALA A 98 2.58 0.93 -14.33
CA ALA A 98 2.83 0.16 -13.13
C ALA A 98 3.19 -1.29 -13.43
N VAL A 99 4.24 -1.75 -12.75
CA VAL A 99 4.68 -3.14 -12.75
C VAL A 99 4.63 -3.67 -11.32
N SER A 100 4.40 -4.97 -11.18
CA SER A 100 4.37 -5.62 -9.86
C SER A 100 5.25 -6.85 -9.86
N VAL A 101 6.03 -6.99 -8.79
CA VAL A 101 6.96 -8.09 -8.60
C VAL A 101 6.60 -8.80 -7.30
N HIS A 102 6.50 -10.12 -7.35
CA HIS A 102 6.34 -10.92 -6.14
C HIS A 102 7.62 -10.90 -5.32
N VAL A 103 7.49 -10.57 -4.04
CA VAL A 103 8.59 -10.57 -3.07
C VAL A 103 8.20 -11.37 -1.84
N THR A 104 9.20 -11.85 -1.11
CA THR A 104 8.98 -12.60 0.14
C THR A 104 9.19 -11.75 1.39
N HIS A 105 9.74 -10.54 1.22
CA HIS A 105 10.08 -9.61 2.29
C HIS A 105 9.75 -8.18 1.84
N ALA A 106 9.23 -7.37 2.75
CA ALA A 106 8.99 -5.95 2.58
C ALA A 106 9.73 -5.20 3.69
N ASP A 107 10.75 -4.42 3.32
CA ASP A 107 11.58 -3.60 4.21
C ASP A 107 11.48 -2.10 3.90
N GLY A 108 10.57 -1.74 2.99
CA GLY A 108 10.38 -0.37 2.52
C GLY A 108 11.30 0.04 1.37
N TRP A 109 12.25 -0.81 0.98
CA TRP A 109 13.22 -0.51 -0.07
C TRP A 109 13.27 -1.65 -1.09
N ASP A 110 12.33 -1.66 -2.04
CA ASP A 110 12.46 -2.56 -3.18
C ASP A 110 13.26 -1.86 -4.29
N THR A 111 14.39 -2.45 -4.67
CA THR A 111 15.21 -1.91 -5.77
C THR A 111 14.76 -2.41 -7.15
N GLY A 112 13.81 -3.36 -7.20
CA GLY A 112 13.10 -3.85 -8.39
C GLY A 112 13.93 -4.42 -9.55
N GLY A 113 15.22 -4.13 -9.62
CA GLY A 113 15.99 -4.18 -10.87
C GLY A 113 15.41 -3.32 -11.99
N THR A 114 14.47 -2.42 -11.68
CA THR A 114 13.64 -1.67 -12.63
C THR A 114 14.09 -0.20 -12.76
N ILE A 115 13.72 0.45 -13.86
CA ILE A 115 13.95 1.91 -14.04
C ILE A 115 12.85 2.74 -13.40
N GLU A 116 11.75 2.09 -13.03
CA GLU A 116 10.58 2.63 -12.36
C GLU A 116 10.84 2.91 -10.88
N ASP A 117 10.14 3.90 -10.33
CA ASP A 117 10.23 4.25 -8.92
C ASP A 117 9.39 3.30 -8.08
N PHE A 118 9.91 2.89 -6.93
CA PHE A 118 9.19 2.03 -6.00
C PHE A 118 8.05 2.81 -5.33
N CYS A 119 6.80 2.38 -5.52
CA CYS A 119 5.60 3.11 -5.08
C CYS A 119 5.02 2.52 -3.77
N GLY A 120 5.05 1.21 -3.57
CA GLY A 120 4.55 0.56 -2.35
C GLY A 120 4.29 -0.93 -2.51
N TYR A 121 3.52 -1.51 -1.58
CA TYR A 121 3.19 -2.93 -1.56
C TYR A 121 1.68 -3.15 -1.63
N VAL A 122 1.27 -4.18 -2.37
CA VAL A 122 -0.03 -4.82 -2.19
C VAL A 122 0.20 -6.11 -1.41
N VAL A 123 -0.48 -6.24 -0.28
CA VAL A 123 -0.35 -7.38 0.64
C VAL A 123 -1.66 -8.14 0.73
N ASP A 124 -1.64 -9.44 0.46
CA ASP A 124 -2.77 -10.33 0.73
C ASP A 124 -2.65 -10.88 2.14
N LEU A 125 -3.65 -10.60 2.97
CA LEU A 125 -3.79 -11.14 4.32
C LEU A 125 -4.79 -12.29 4.33
N GLU A 126 -4.44 -13.34 5.06
CA GLU A 126 -5.37 -14.39 5.44
C GLU A 126 -5.64 -14.41 6.95
N GLN A 127 -6.67 -15.15 7.36
CA GLN A 127 -7.06 -15.28 8.77
C GLN A 127 -7.36 -13.91 9.41
N LEU A 128 -8.03 -13.05 8.65
CA LEU A 128 -8.29 -11.66 9.02
C LEU A 128 -9.22 -11.53 10.24
N ASP A 129 -8.77 -10.75 11.24
CA ASP A 129 -9.56 -10.17 12.34
C ASP A 129 -9.58 -8.65 12.16
N PHE A 130 -10.76 -8.05 11.97
CA PHE A 130 -10.93 -6.60 11.87
C PHE A 130 -11.59 -6.06 13.14
N ARG A 131 -10.98 -5.03 13.72
CA ARG A 131 -11.47 -4.33 14.90
C ARG A 131 -11.77 -2.88 14.54
N PRO A 132 -13.04 -2.48 14.42
CA PRO A 132 -13.40 -1.10 14.11
C PRO A 132 -12.99 -0.15 15.24
N VAL A 133 -12.81 1.13 14.93
CA VAL A 133 -12.70 2.18 15.96
C VAL A 133 -13.99 2.18 16.77
N GLU A 134 -13.89 2.11 18.10
CA GLU A 134 -15.07 2.20 18.97
C GLU A 134 -15.66 3.62 18.87
N SER A 135 -16.92 3.71 18.44
CA SER A 135 -17.67 4.95 18.52
C SER A 135 -18.06 5.16 19.98
N GLY A 136 -17.40 6.09 20.66
CA GLY A 136 -17.75 6.52 22.03
C GLY A 136 -19.11 7.21 22.11
#